data_AF-A0A372E055-F1
#
_entry.id   AF-A0A372E055-F1
#
_cell.length_a   1.000
_cell.length_b   1.000
_cell.length_c   1.000
_cell.angle_alpha   90.00
_cell.angle_beta   90.00
_cell.angle_gamma   90.00
#
_symmetry.space_group_name_H-M   'P 1'
#
loop_
_entity.id
_entity.type
_entity.pdbx_description
1 polymer ?
#
loop_
_entity_poly.entity_id
_entity_poly.type
_entity_poly.pdbx_seq_one_letter_code
_entity_poly.pdbx_strand_id
1 'polypeptide(L)'
;MRDIDPIPGFNPDAGAPIPVAEAAEWAANYRSEALTDVEVAGRKRINAYYFGNKLLDEIKNQEGCVGLRFYMGLKKSKTDLTKPDESQILVVGVDEDGRDIVARLGADGEAMYDDGIVGDDAAKCPAICDPHSLLS
;
A
#
# COMPACT_ATOMS: atom_id res chain seq x y z
N MET A 1 2.27 17.73 -21.74
CA MET A 1 1.71 17.83 -20.37
C MET A 1 2.78 18.52 -19.56
N ARG A 2 2.46 19.65 -18.93
CA ARG A 2 3.41 20.24 -17.99
C ARG A 2 3.31 19.42 -16.71
N ASP A 3 4.40 19.27 -15.96
CA ASP A 3 4.42 18.46 -14.72
C ASP A 3 3.51 19.05 -13.61
N ILE A 4 2.91 20.22 -13.87
CA ILE A 4 1.90 20.91 -13.06
C ILE A 4 0.45 20.54 -13.42
N ASP A 5 0.21 19.82 -14.51
CA ASP A 5 -1.14 19.35 -14.86
C ASP A 5 -1.51 18.13 -13.96
N PRO A 6 -2.79 17.94 -13.61
CA PRO A 6 -3.24 16.74 -12.91
C PRO A 6 -2.85 15.46 -13.66
N ILE A 7 -2.57 14.37 -12.94
CA ILE A 7 -2.28 13.07 -13.55
C ILE A 7 -3.49 12.63 -14.39
N PRO A 8 -3.33 12.38 -15.70
CA PRO A 8 -4.44 12.00 -16.57
C PRO A 8 -5.17 10.75 -16.07
N GLY A 9 -6.49 10.86 -15.94
CA GLY A 9 -7.34 9.75 -15.50
C GLY A 9 -7.34 9.52 -13.99
N PHE A 10 -6.68 10.38 -13.19
CA PHE A 10 -6.83 10.35 -11.74
C PHE A 10 -8.27 10.69 -11.34
N ASN A 11 -8.80 9.96 -10.36
CA ASN A 11 -10.09 10.20 -9.74
C ASN A 11 -9.86 10.28 -8.22
N PRO A 12 -10.02 11.45 -7.58
CA PRO A 12 -9.84 11.59 -6.13
C PRO A 12 -10.88 10.79 -5.33
N ASP A 13 -12.04 10.51 -5.93
CA ASP A 13 -13.12 9.72 -5.33
C ASP A 13 -13.05 8.23 -5.72
N ALA A 14 -11.87 7.72 -6.08
CA ALA A 14 -11.71 6.33 -6.51
C ALA A 14 -12.00 5.32 -5.39
N GLY A 15 -12.82 4.31 -5.71
CA GLY A 15 -13.17 3.21 -4.81
C GLY A 15 -14.66 3.19 -4.46
N ALA A 16 -15.14 2.03 -4.00
CA ALA A 16 -16.50 1.85 -3.52
C ALA A 16 -16.57 0.62 -2.59
N PRO A 17 -17.49 0.59 -1.61
CA PRO A 17 -17.72 -0.61 -0.82
C PRO A 17 -18.31 -1.73 -1.68
N ILE A 18 -17.95 -2.98 -1.36
CA ILE A 18 -18.54 -4.21 -1.93
C ILE A 18 -19.23 -5.03 -0.85
N PRO A 19 -20.19 -5.91 -1.19
CA PRO A 19 -20.80 -6.85 -0.24
C PRO A 19 -19.78 -7.78 0.42
N VAL A 20 -19.98 -8.09 1.71
CA VAL A 20 -19.06 -8.97 2.47
C VAL A 20 -18.97 -10.38 1.87
N ALA A 21 -20.07 -10.92 1.34
CA ALA A 21 -20.07 -12.24 0.71
C ALA A 21 -19.17 -12.29 -0.54
N GLU A 22 -19.21 -11.23 -1.36
CA GLU A 22 -18.35 -11.08 -2.54
C GLU A 22 -16.88 -10.92 -2.14
N ALA A 23 -16.60 -10.09 -1.13
CA ALA A 23 -15.25 -9.96 -0.57
C ALA A 23 -14.69 -11.29 -0.02
N ALA A 24 -15.54 -12.09 0.65
CA ALA A 24 -15.17 -13.40 1.18
C ALA A 24 -14.85 -14.41 0.08
N GLU A 25 -15.63 -14.41 -1.01
CA GLU A 25 -15.35 -15.24 -2.19
C GLU A 25 -13.99 -14.87 -2.80
N TRP A 26 -13.71 -13.58 -2.98
CA TRP A 26 -12.44 -13.12 -3.54
C TRP A 26 -11.24 -13.48 -2.66
N ALA A 27 -11.37 -13.33 -1.34
CA ALA A 27 -10.34 -13.71 -0.39
C ALA A 27 -10.09 -15.23 -0.41
N ALA A 28 -11.17 -16.04 -0.50
CA ALA A 28 -11.06 -17.50 -0.63
C ALA A 28 -10.35 -17.90 -1.93
N ASN A 29 -10.69 -17.26 -3.05
CA ASN A 29 -10.06 -17.50 -4.35
C ASN A 29 -8.54 -17.25 -4.27
N TYR A 30 -8.12 -16.10 -3.74
CA TYR A 30 -6.69 -15.78 -3.56
C TYR A 30 -5.96 -16.80 -2.67
N ARG A 31 -6.59 -17.27 -1.58
CA ARG A 31 -5.98 -18.31 -0.73
C ARG A 31 -5.86 -19.65 -1.46
N SER A 32 -6.75 -19.94 -2.40
CA SER A 32 -6.77 -21.19 -3.18
C SER A 32 -5.84 -21.19 -4.40
N GLU A 33 -5.36 -20.02 -4.82
CA GLU A 33 -4.41 -19.89 -5.94
C GLU A 33 -3.14 -20.71 -5.72
N ALA A 34 -2.58 -21.22 -6.81
CA ALA A 34 -1.32 -21.97 -6.77
C ALA A 34 -0.24 -21.17 -6.04
N LEU A 35 0.57 -21.85 -5.22
CA LEU A 35 1.70 -21.21 -4.55
C LEU A 35 2.73 -20.77 -5.59
N THR A 36 3.27 -19.57 -5.41
CA THR A 36 4.43 -19.09 -6.16
C THR A 36 5.68 -19.89 -5.78
N ASP A 37 6.72 -19.88 -6.61
CA ASP A 37 7.98 -20.61 -6.34
C ASP A 37 8.60 -20.22 -4.99
N VAL A 38 8.50 -18.95 -4.60
CA VAL A 38 9.01 -18.47 -3.31
C VAL A 38 8.17 -18.98 -2.14
N GLU A 39 6.86 -19.14 -2.32
CA GLU A 39 5.97 -19.71 -1.30
C GLU A 39 6.20 -21.22 -1.16
N VAL A 40 6.39 -21.92 -2.28
CA VAL A 40 6.81 -23.33 -2.30
C VAL A 40 8.17 -23.51 -1.61
N ALA A 41 9.09 -22.56 -1.77
CA ALA A 41 10.38 -22.53 -1.09
C ALA A 41 10.28 -22.18 0.42
N GLY A 42 9.08 -22.05 0.97
CA GLY A 42 8.82 -21.90 2.40
C GLY A 42 8.40 -20.49 2.84
N ARG A 43 8.30 -19.53 1.91
CA ARG A 43 7.78 -18.20 2.25
C ARG A 43 6.27 -18.29 2.52
N LYS A 44 5.80 -17.71 3.62
CA LYS A 44 4.37 -17.68 3.90
C LYS A 44 3.66 -16.69 2.97
N ARG A 45 2.54 -17.14 2.38
CA ARG A 45 1.57 -16.26 1.71
C ARG A 45 1.08 -15.21 2.70
N ILE A 46 1.02 -13.96 2.25
CA ILE A 46 0.41 -12.88 3.03
C ILE A 46 -1.03 -12.73 2.56
N ASN A 47 -1.98 -12.88 3.48
CA ASN A 47 -3.41 -12.78 3.18
C ASN A 47 -3.94 -11.35 3.34
N ALA A 48 -3.37 -10.61 4.29
CA ALA A 48 -3.80 -9.25 4.61
C ALA A 48 -2.67 -8.48 5.31
N TYR A 49 -2.74 -7.16 5.18
CA TYR A 49 -1.92 -6.18 5.87
C TYR A 49 -2.81 -5.31 6.74
N TYR A 50 -2.44 -5.13 8.00
CA TYR A 50 -3.14 -4.25 8.94
C TYR A 50 -2.30 -3.01 9.23
N PHE A 51 -2.93 -1.85 9.08
CA PHE A 51 -2.39 -0.55 9.48
C PHE A 51 -3.21 0.01 10.63
N GLY A 52 -2.54 0.57 11.64
CA GLY A 52 -3.23 1.28 12.71
C GLY A 52 -3.78 2.62 12.22
N ASN A 53 -5.00 2.96 12.62
CA ASN A 53 -5.62 4.23 12.23
C ASN A 53 -4.76 5.44 12.57
N LYS A 54 -4.02 5.44 13.68
CA LYS A 54 -3.12 6.54 14.04
C LYS A 54 -2.14 6.90 12.91
N LEU A 55 -1.47 5.91 12.33
CA LEU A 55 -0.54 6.14 11.21
C LEU A 55 -1.30 6.62 9.97
N LEU A 56 -2.44 5.99 9.66
CA LEU A 56 -3.25 6.41 8.52
C LEU A 56 -3.76 7.85 8.68
N ASP A 57 -4.15 8.26 9.90
CA ASP A 57 -4.59 9.61 10.23
C ASP A 57 -3.45 10.61 10.12
N GLU A 58 -2.24 10.27 10.57
CA GLU A 58 -1.04 11.10 10.37
C GLU A 58 -0.80 11.39 8.88
N ILE A 59 -0.92 10.37 8.02
CA ILE A 59 -0.74 10.53 6.57
C ILE A 59 -1.90 11.32 5.94
N LYS A 60 -3.15 10.99 6.29
CA LYS A 60 -4.37 11.64 5.74
C LYS A 60 -4.49 13.11 6.14
N ASN A 61 -3.92 13.50 7.28
CA ASN A 61 -3.98 14.88 7.76
C ASN A 61 -2.88 15.78 7.18
N GLN A 62 -2.03 15.26 6.28
CA GLN A 62 -1.13 16.10 5.49
C GLN A 62 -1.95 17.06 4.62
N GLU A 63 -1.46 18.30 4.47
CA GLU A 63 -2.15 19.33 3.69
C GLU A 63 -2.38 18.88 2.25
N GLY A 64 -3.60 19.08 1.75
CA GLY A 64 -3.98 18.71 0.38
C GLY A 64 -4.21 17.22 0.14
N CYS A 65 -4.06 16.34 1.15
CA CYS A 65 -4.29 14.91 0.99
C CYS A 65 -5.77 14.59 0.72
N VAL A 66 -6.05 14.01 -0.45
CA VAL A 66 -7.40 13.56 -0.86
C VAL A 66 -7.57 12.04 -0.81
N GLY A 67 -6.46 11.30 -0.72
CA GLY A 67 -6.50 9.84 -0.70
C GLY A 67 -5.18 9.19 -0.28
N LEU A 68 -5.16 7.87 -0.23
CA LEU A 68 -3.98 7.08 0.11
C LEU A 68 -3.57 6.19 -1.07
N ARG A 69 -2.27 6.07 -1.30
CA ARG A 69 -1.70 5.14 -2.27
C ARG A 69 -0.84 4.10 -1.56
N PHE A 70 -1.00 2.85 -1.97
CA PHE A 70 -0.29 1.71 -1.41
C PHE A 70 0.69 1.15 -2.44
N TYR A 71 1.98 1.12 -2.08
CA TYR A 71 3.06 0.58 -2.90
C TYR A 71 3.51 -0.77 -2.38
N MET A 72 3.83 -1.68 -3.29
CA MET A 72 4.49 -2.94 -2.94
C MET A 72 6.01 -2.71 -2.82
N GLY A 73 6.53 -2.87 -1.61
CA GLY A 73 7.94 -2.79 -1.29
C GLY A 73 8.55 -4.17 -1.03
N LEU A 74 9.87 -4.25 -1.17
CA LEU A 74 10.68 -5.37 -0.69
C LEU A 74 11.66 -4.84 0.35
N LYS A 75 11.60 -5.37 1.58
CA LYS A 75 12.57 -5.02 2.64
C LYS A 75 13.95 -5.66 2.41
N LYS A 76 14.10 -6.40 1.30
CA LYS A 76 15.36 -6.98 0.84
C LYS A 76 16.40 -5.87 0.71
N SER A 77 17.51 -6.02 1.43
CA SER A 77 18.71 -5.32 1.03
C SER A 77 19.28 -6.01 -0.21
N LYS A 78 19.38 -5.27 -1.33
CA LYS A 78 20.10 -5.79 -2.52
C LYS A 78 21.59 -6.08 -2.24
N THR A 79 22.11 -5.61 -1.10
CA THR A 79 23.50 -5.78 -0.67
C THR A 79 23.68 -6.73 0.52
N ASP A 80 22.61 -7.06 1.24
CA ASP A 80 22.63 -7.99 2.37
C ASP A 80 21.61 -9.11 2.14
N LEU A 81 22.12 -10.18 1.53
CA LEU A 81 21.36 -11.37 1.15
C LEU A 81 21.00 -12.27 2.34
N THR A 82 21.41 -11.91 3.56
CA THR A 82 21.09 -12.69 4.77
C THR A 82 19.70 -12.37 5.32
N LYS A 83 19.09 -11.25 4.90
CA LYS A 83 17.74 -10.88 5.30
C LYS A 83 16.70 -11.58 4.42
N PRO A 84 15.64 -12.16 5.01
CA PRO A 84 14.59 -12.80 4.23
C PRO A 84 13.90 -11.78 3.31
N ASP A 85 13.51 -12.25 2.12
CA ASP A 85 12.72 -11.47 1.18
C ASP A 85 11.33 -11.24 1.76
N GLU A 86 11.15 -10.12 2.45
CA GLU A 86 9.88 -9.75 3.05
C GLU A 86 9.20 -8.64 2.24
N SER A 87 8.12 -8.99 1.53
CA SER A 87 7.28 -7.97 0.90
C SER A 87 6.55 -7.17 1.96
N GLN A 88 6.48 -5.87 1.71
CA GLN A 88 5.83 -4.89 2.55
C GLN A 88 4.89 -4.04 1.73
N ILE A 89 3.85 -3.51 2.37
CA ILE A 89 3.07 -2.41 1.81
C ILE A 89 3.60 -1.12 2.41
N LEU A 90 3.89 -0.16 1.55
CA LEU A 90 4.18 1.24 1.92
C LEU A 90 2.93 2.07 1.62
N VAL A 91 2.57 3.01 2.48
CA VAL A 91 1.42 3.89 2.30
C VAL A 91 1.85 5.35 2.27
N VAL A 92 1.30 6.12 1.33
CA VAL A 92 1.55 7.56 1.18
C VAL A 92 0.25 8.33 0.96
N GLY A 93 0.26 9.62 1.27
CA GLY A 93 -0.83 10.54 0.92
C GLY A 93 -0.77 10.94 -0.54
N VAL A 94 -1.92 11.23 -1.14
CA VAL A 94 -2.06 11.67 -2.54
C VAL A 94 -2.82 12.99 -2.57
N ASP A 95 -2.33 13.96 -3.35
CA ASP A 95 -2.97 15.26 -3.55
C ASP A 95 -4.12 15.23 -4.59
N GLU A 96 -4.82 16.36 -4.74
CA GLU A 96 -5.94 16.51 -5.68
C GLU A 96 -5.56 16.28 -7.16
N ASP A 97 -4.27 16.46 -7.48
CA ASP A 97 -3.71 16.24 -8.81
C ASP A 97 -3.23 14.80 -9.02
N GLY A 98 -3.36 13.93 -8.01
CA GLY A 98 -2.97 12.52 -8.06
C GLY A 98 -1.51 12.26 -7.74
N ARG A 99 -0.77 13.25 -7.24
CA ARG A 99 0.65 13.15 -6.93
C ARG A 99 0.86 12.69 -5.49
N ASP A 100 1.92 11.93 -5.24
CA ASP A 100 2.27 11.54 -3.88
C ASP A 100 2.78 12.73 -3.09
N ILE A 101 2.32 12.87 -1.85
CA ILE A 101 2.80 13.86 -0.88
C ILE A 101 4.04 13.27 -0.19
N VAL A 102 5.14 13.26 -0.94
CA VAL A 102 6.48 12.88 -0.50
C VAL A 102 7.49 13.79 -1.18
N ALA A 103 8.70 13.88 -0.63
CA ALA A 103 9.76 14.71 -1.20
C ALA A 103 9.95 14.46 -2.71
N ARG A 104 9.72 15.49 -3.53
CA ARG A 104 9.82 15.40 -4.98
C ARG A 104 10.18 16.75 -5.60
N LEU A 105 10.78 16.68 -6.78
CA LEU A 105 10.97 17.83 -7.64
C LEU A 105 9.79 17.99 -8.60
N GLY A 106 9.46 19.22 -8.94
CA GLY A 106 8.54 19.62 -10.00
C GLY A 106 9.22 19.71 -11.37
N ALA A 107 8.45 20.13 -12.38
CA ALA A 107 8.88 20.24 -13.79
C ALA A 107 10.15 21.07 -14.01
N ASP A 108 10.29 22.09 -13.17
CA ASP A 108 11.31 23.13 -13.19
C ASP A 108 12.51 22.80 -12.30
N GLY A 109 12.48 21.64 -11.64
CA GLY A 109 13.52 21.20 -10.72
C GLY A 109 13.40 21.81 -9.31
N GLU A 110 12.36 22.61 -9.04
CA GLU A 110 12.06 23.11 -7.70
C GLU A 110 11.37 22.02 -6.87
N ALA A 111 11.57 22.02 -5.56
CA ALA A 111 10.88 21.08 -4.69
C ALA A 111 9.38 21.41 -4.64
N MET A 112 8.54 20.42 -4.97
CA MET A 112 7.09 20.56 -4.87
C MET A 112 6.60 20.20 -3.47
N TYR A 113 7.25 19.21 -2.86
CA TYR A 113 7.15 18.89 -1.44
C TYR A 113 8.57 18.72 -0.92
N ASP A 114 8.88 19.39 0.20
CA ASP A 114 10.20 19.29 0.86
C ASP A 114 10.30 18.03 1.73
N ASP A 115 9.16 17.50 2.16
CA ASP A 115 9.05 16.32 3.04
C ASP A 115 7.68 15.64 2.82
N GLY A 116 7.49 14.46 3.40
CA GLY A 116 6.20 13.78 3.44
C GLY A 116 6.26 12.48 4.23
N ILE A 117 5.11 12.03 4.69
CA ILE A 117 5.00 10.86 5.56
C ILE A 117 4.79 9.60 4.71
N VAL A 118 5.72 8.65 4.83
CA VAL A 118 5.58 7.29 4.30
C VAL A 118 5.38 6.33 5.46
N GLY A 119 4.26 5.61 5.47
CA GLY A 119 3.98 4.56 6.45
C GLY A 119 4.50 3.20 5.99
N ASP A 120 5.10 2.44 6.90
CA ASP A 120 5.43 1.03 6.72
C ASP A 120 4.95 0.19 7.94
N ASP A 121 5.58 -0.97 8.19
CA ASP A 121 5.34 -1.83 9.37
C ASP A 121 3.90 -2.35 9.57
N ALA A 122 3.19 -2.58 8.48
CA ALA A 122 1.90 -3.27 8.56
C ALA A 122 2.04 -4.67 9.19
N ALA A 123 1.17 -4.97 10.14
CA ALA A 123 1.04 -6.31 10.69
C ALA A 123 0.45 -7.26 9.63
N LYS A 124 0.86 -8.54 9.65
CA LYS A 124 0.57 -9.48 8.55
C LYS A 124 -0.24 -10.69 9.01
N CYS A 125 -1.24 -11.03 8.21
CA CYS A 125 -1.92 -12.32 8.24
C CYS A 125 -1.12 -13.33 7.38
N PRO A 126 -0.83 -14.58 7.83
CA PRO A 126 -1.57 -15.39 8.80
C PRO A 126 -1.19 -15.29 10.28
N ALA A 127 -0.11 -14.57 10.64
CA ALA A 127 0.36 -14.57 12.04
C ALA A 127 -0.60 -13.81 12.99
N ILE A 128 -1.25 -12.77 12.47
CA ILE A 128 -2.17 -11.90 13.22
C ILE A 128 -3.42 -11.69 12.35
N CYS A 129 -4.33 -12.67 12.31
CA CYS A 129 -5.66 -12.49 11.72
C CYS A 129 -6.73 -12.76 12.76
N ASP A 130 -7.91 -12.19 12.53
CA ASP A 130 -9.12 -12.62 13.22
C ASP A 130 -9.52 -14.01 12.72
N PRO A 131 -9.45 -15.07 13.55
CA PRO A 131 -9.78 -16.43 13.13
C PRO A 131 -11.27 -16.65 12.85
N HIS A 132 -12.13 -15.67 13.16
CA HIS A 132 -13.57 -15.73 12.94
C HIS A 132 -14.04 -14.88 11.75
N SER A 133 -13.13 -14.21 11.05
CA SER A 133 -13.45 -13.42 9.86
C SER A 133 -13.70 -14.32 8.66
N LEU A 134 -14.70 -13.98 7.83
CA LEU A 134 -14.91 -14.64 6.53
C LEU A 134 -13.78 -14.33 5.52
N LEU A 135 -12.95 -13.33 5.81
CA LEU A 135 -11.85 -12.89 4.94
C LEU A 135 -10.50 -13.54 5.31
N SER A 136 -10.37 -14.17 6.48
CA SER A 136 -9.11 -14.77 6.95
C SER A 136 -8.80 -16.12 6.31
#